data_AF-A0A842PBN7-F1
#
_entry.id   AF-A0A842PBN7-F1
#
_cell.length_a   1.000
_cell.length_b   1.000
_cell.length_c   1.000
_cell.angle_alpha   90.00
_cell.angle_beta   90.00
_cell.angle_gamma   90.00
#
_symmetry.space_group_name_H-M   'P 1'
#
loop_
_entity.id
_entity.type
_entity.pdbx_description
1 polymer ?
#
loop_
_entity_poly.entity_id
_entity_poly.type
_entity_poly.pdbx_seq_one_letter_code
_entity_poly.pdbx_strand_id
1 'polypeptide(L)'
;MKQWSRDELMKGLRELVTEITSLEKADGIDGKSGGICTTTEDACIYKDIPPFNHDLEYGEMLVSEGTRIIPDHSGMKVKEMYIYGIHREIYSWLEERGWYPEWQDRVTLFFWKRTEDSDEEIIENFETYQIYLDTHEIDGIEGEILKKLKERY
;
A
#
# COMPACT_ATOMS: atom_id res chain seq x y z
N MET A 1 -13.94 12.48 -11.22
CA MET A 1 -13.14 12.75 -10.00
C MET A 1 -12.18 13.90 -10.26
N LYS A 2 -11.86 14.74 -9.27
CA LYS A 2 -10.78 15.74 -9.42
C LYS A 2 -9.45 15.00 -9.30
N GLN A 3 -8.75 14.83 -10.41
CA GLN A 3 -7.44 14.20 -10.39
C GLN A 3 -6.40 15.16 -9.80
N TRP A 4 -5.69 14.71 -8.77
CA TRP A 4 -4.62 15.48 -8.14
C TRP A 4 -3.36 15.47 -9.01
N SER A 5 -2.59 16.55 -8.96
CA SER A 5 -1.22 16.61 -9.49
C SER A 5 -0.25 15.79 -8.64
N ARG A 6 0.95 15.50 -9.18
CA ARG A 6 2.00 14.78 -8.44
C ARG A 6 2.34 15.48 -7.12
N ASP A 7 2.52 16.80 -7.17
CA ASP A 7 2.92 17.58 -6.00
C ASP A 7 1.80 17.62 -4.94
N GLU A 8 0.53 17.72 -5.37
CA GLU A 8 -0.62 17.59 -4.45
C GLU A 8 -0.67 16.21 -3.79
N LEU A 9 -0.48 15.12 -4.56
CA LEU A 9 -0.52 13.76 -4.03
C LEU A 9 0.62 13.50 -3.06
N MET A 10 1.86 13.84 -3.43
CA MET A 10 3.03 13.67 -2.57
C MET A 10 2.86 14.42 -1.24
N LYS A 11 2.36 15.66 -1.30
CA LYS A 11 2.06 16.44 -0.08
C LYS A 11 1.00 15.74 0.77
N GLY A 12 -0.11 15.33 0.16
CA GLY A 12 -1.21 14.66 0.87
C GLY A 12 -0.80 13.32 1.47
N LEU A 13 0.02 12.52 0.79
CA LEU A 13 0.54 11.25 1.32
C LEU A 13 1.45 11.47 2.53
N ARG A 14 2.34 12.48 2.50
CA ARG A 14 3.18 12.84 3.65
C ARG A 14 2.38 13.38 4.83
N GLU A 15 1.25 14.04 4.58
CA GLU A 15 0.34 14.49 5.64
C GLU A 15 -0.50 13.33 6.21
N LEU A 16 -0.88 12.37 5.37
CA LEU A 16 -1.68 11.20 5.76
C LEU A 16 -0.85 10.15 6.52
N VAL A 17 0.32 9.82 5.98
CA VAL A 17 1.28 8.87 6.56
C VAL A 17 2.57 9.64 6.84
N THR A 18 2.63 10.24 8.02
CA THR A 18 3.71 11.17 8.43
C THR A 18 5.08 10.52 8.54
N GLU A 19 5.12 9.19 8.60
CA GLU A 19 6.36 8.40 8.65
C GLU A 19 6.99 8.15 7.28
N ILE A 20 6.33 8.53 6.17
CA ILE A 20 6.91 8.41 4.84
C ILE A 20 8.13 9.31 4.71
N THR A 21 9.30 8.68 4.57
CA THR A 21 10.56 9.38 4.33
C THR A 21 10.82 9.54 2.83
N SER A 22 10.61 8.50 2.04
CA SER A 22 10.85 8.51 0.58
C SER A 22 9.56 8.63 -0.23
N LEU A 23 9.45 9.70 -1.03
CA LEU A 23 8.47 9.83 -2.11
C LEU A 23 9.14 10.62 -3.22
N GLU A 24 9.23 10.02 -4.41
CA GLU A 24 9.95 10.57 -5.55
C GLU A 24 9.09 10.54 -6.81
N LYS A 25 9.36 11.45 -7.75
CA LYS A 25 8.69 11.45 -9.05
C LYS A 25 9.25 10.32 -9.90
N ALA A 26 8.37 9.53 -10.51
CA ALA A 26 8.73 8.43 -11.39
C ALA A 26 8.25 8.72 -12.82
N ASP A 27 9.16 8.55 -13.79
CA ASP A 27 8.92 8.74 -15.21
C ASP A 27 9.69 7.66 -16.01
N GLY A 28 9.11 7.19 -17.12
CA GLY A 28 9.75 6.20 -18.01
C GLY A 28 9.80 4.76 -17.49
N ILE A 29 8.92 4.38 -16.56
CA ILE A 29 8.84 3.03 -15.99
C ILE A 29 7.86 2.21 -16.81
N ASP A 30 8.33 1.13 -17.45
CA ASP A 30 7.51 0.25 -18.30
C ASP A 30 6.62 1.00 -19.31
N GLY A 31 7.16 2.09 -19.87
CA GLY A 31 6.46 2.97 -20.82
C GLY A 31 5.49 3.98 -20.18
N LYS A 32 5.27 3.93 -18.87
CA LYS A 32 4.44 4.87 -18.09
C LYS A 32 5.24 6.08 -17.65
N SER A 33 4.56 7.20 -17.45
CA SER A 33 5.14 8.47 -16.97
C SER A 33 4.15 9.24 -16.13
N GLY A 34 4.64 10.15 -15.29
CA GLY A 34 3.81 10.96 -14.41
C GLY A 34 3.43 10.27 -13.10
N GLY A 35 4.18 9.24 -12.70
CA GLY A 35 3.99 8.51 -11.46
C GLY A 35 4.77 9.08 -10.29
N ILE A 36 4.57 8.44 -9.14
CA ILE A 36 5.31 8.67 -7.90
C ILE A 36 5.77 7.31 -7.39
N CYS A 37 6.98 7.23 -6.85
CA CYS A 37 7.56 6.03 -6.25
C CYS A 37 7.70 6.20 -4.73
N THR A 38 7.45 5.13 -3.98
CA THR A 38 7.84 4.95 -2.58
C THR A 38 8.41 3.53 -2.39
N THR A 39 9.12 3.31 -1.29
CA THR A 39 9.70 2.01 -0.95
C THR A 39 9.05 1.42 0.31
N THR A 40 8.93 0.09 0.41
CA THR A 40 8.44 -0.60 1.63
C THR A 40 9.47 -0.66 2.75
N GLU A 41 10.74 -0.49 2.40
CA GLU A 41 11.87 -0.46 3.35
C GLU A 41 11.74 0.68 4.36
N ASP A 42 11.01 1.74 4.00
CA ASP A 42 10.51 2.70 4.96
C ASP A 42 9.42 2.00 5.78
N ALA A 43 9.81 1.43 6.91
CA ALA A 43 8.90 0.84 7.91
C ALA A 43 8.02 1.92 8.55
N CYS A 44 7.15 2.50 7.70
CA CYS A 44 6.09 3.42 8.00
C CYS A 44 5.05 2.66 8.80
N ILE A 45 4.54 3.29 9.84
CA ILE A 45 3.42 2.79 10.62
C ILE A 45 2.30 3.82 10.51
N TYR A 46 1.20 3.41 9.88
CA TYR A 46 -0.05 4.15 9.83
C TYR A 46 -1.07 3.42 10.69
N LYS A 47 -1.53 4.05 11.77
CA LYS A 47 -2.49 3.45 12.70
C LYS A 47 -2.06 2.05 13.20
N ASP A 48 -0.82 1.93 13.67
CA ASP A 48 -0.20 0.68 14.17
C ASP A 48 -0.03 -0.43 13.12
N ILE A 49 -0.25 -0.10 11.84
CA ILE A 49 -0.22 -1.00 10.70
C ILE A 49 0.83 -0.52 9.68
N PRO A 50 1.62 -1.40 9.08
CA PRO A 50 2.47 -1.01 7.96
C PRO A 50 1.61 -0.75 6.70
N PRO A 51 1.53 0.50 6.22
CA PRO A 51 0.57 0.88 5.17
C PRO A 51 0.95 0.39 3.78
N PHE A 52 2.21 -0.01 3.56
CA PHE A 52 2.79 -0.40 2.28
C PHE A 52 3.62 -1.68 2.44
N ASN A 53 3.06 -2.73 3.05
CA ASN A 53 3.79 -4.01 3.15
C ASN A 53 3.24 -5.00 2.12
N HIS A 54 4.00 -5.18 1.04
CA HIS A 54 3.75 -6.15 -0.03
C HIS A 54 3.65 -7.60 0.47
N ASP A 55 4.48 -7.93 1.45
CA ASP A 55 4.73 -9.29 1.94
C ASP A 55 3.76 -9.66 3.08
N LEU A 56 2.94 -8.74 3.55
CA LEU A 56 2.09 -8.99 4.71
C LEU A 56 0.79 -9.69 4.32
N GLU A 57 0.86 -11.01 4.20
CA GLU A 57 -0.34 -11.84 4.14
C GLU A 57 -0.88 -12.06 5.56
N TYR A 58 -1.71 -11.14 6.01
CA TYR A 58 -2.59 -11.46 7.12
C TYR A 58 -3.67 -12.38 6.58
N GLY A 59 -3.77 -13.60 7.13
CA GLY A 59 -4.84 -14.53 6.78
C GLY A 59 -6.24 -13.95 7.00
N GLU A 60 -7.28 -14.78 6.86
CA GLU A 60 -8.66 -14.39 7.20
C GLU A 60 -8.88 -14.24 8.71
N MET A 61 -7.95 -13.62 9.43
CA MET A 61 -8.09 -13.26 10.82
C MET A 61 -9.07 -12.09 10.91
N LEU A 62 -9.98 -12.15 11.86
CA LEU A 62 -10.79 -10.98 12.20
C LEU A 62 -9.88 -9.95 12.86
N VAL A 63 -10.00 -8.67 12.50
CA VAL A 63 -9.18 -7.60 13.07
C VAL A 63 -9.28 -7.55 14.61
N SER A 64 -10.42 -7.98 15.17
CA SER A 64 -10.62 -8.13 16.62
C SER A 64 -9.72 -9.16 17.30
N GLU A 65 -9.04 -10.01 16.54
CA GLU A 65 -8.14 -11.05 17.04
C GLU A 65 -6.66 -10.58 17.04
N GLY A 66 -6.37 -9.39 16.49
CA GLY A 66 -5.05 -8.73 16.53
C GLY A 66 -4.80 -7.91 17.79
N THR A 67 -3.52 -7.72 18.16
CA THR A 67 -3.10 -7.20 19.48
C THR A 67 -3.29 -5.69 19.74
N ARG A 68 -3.84 -4.91 18.81
CA ARG A 68 -4.23 -3.50 19.02
C ARG A 68 -5.33 -3.12 18.04
N ILE A 69 -6.55 -3.01 18.55
CA ILE A 69 -7.76 -2.79 17.76
C ILE A 69 -8.09 -1.30 17.77
N ILE A 70 -8.31 -0.73 16.59
CA ILE A 70 -9.03 0.53 16.43
C ILE A 70 -10.53 0.19 16.47
N PRO A 71 -11.34 0.81 17.32
CA PRO A 71 -12.74 0.43 17.55
C PRO A 71 -13.60 0.29 16.28
N ASP A 72 -13.29 1.06 15.23
CA ASP A 72 -14.06 1.12 13.99
C ASP A 72 -13.80 -0.04 13.01
N HIS A 73 -12.84 -0.93 13.29
CA HIS A 73 -12.52 -2.07 12.42
C HIS A 73 -13.00 -3.43 12.97
N SER A 74 -13.87 -3.43 13.98
CA SER A 74 -14.43 -4.68 14.53
C SER A 74 -15.25 -5.44 13.47
N GLY A 75 -14.94 -6.73 13.25
CA GLY A 75 -15.64 -7.59 12.28
C GLY A 75 -15.09 -7.57 10.84
N MET A 76 -14.16 -6.67 10.50
CA MET A 76 -13.43 -6.74 9.24
C MET A 76 -12.39 -7.86 9.29
N LYS A 77 -12.17 -8.54 8.17
CA LYS A 77 -11.01 -9.42 7.99
C LYS A 77 -9.80 -8.60 7.61
N VAL A 78 -8.61 -9.01 8.03
CA VAL A 78 -7.41 -8.25 7.68
C VAL A 78 -7.19 -8.22 6.16
N LYS A 79 -7.45 -9.31 5.42
CA LYS A 79 -7.43 -9.30 3.95
C LYS A 79 -8.38 -8.28 3.31
N GLU A 80 -9.50 -7.93 3.95
CA GLU A 80 -10.43 -6.89 3.44
C GLU A 80 -9.85 -5.47 3.63
N MET A 81 -9.01 -5.30 4.66
CA MET A 81 -8.32 -4.05 4.95
C MET A 81 -7.03 -3.86 4.13
N TYR A 82 -6.50 -4.87 3.44
CA TYR A 82 -5.26 -4.74 2.68
C TYR A 82 -5.48 -5.15 1.23
N ILE A 83 -5.39 -4.16 0.35
CA ILE A 83 -5.50 -4.36 -1.08
C ILE A 83 -4.09 -4.19 -1.64
N TYR A 84 -3.50 -5.27 -2.17
CA TYR A 84 -2.12 -5.30 -2.66
C TYR A 84 -1.10 -4.81 -1.64
N GLY A 85 -1.05 -5.35 -0.42
CA GLY A 85 -0.12 -4.84 0.59
C GLY A 85 -0.33 -3.36 0.98
N ILE A 86 -1.43 -2.73 0.56
CA ILE A 86 -1.76 -1.34 0.87
C ILE A 86 -3.02 -1.28 1.71
N HIS A 87 -2.93 -0.56 2.82
CA HIS A 87 -4.05 -0.36 3.71
C HIS A 87 -5.24 0.28 2.97
N ARG A 88 -6.45 -0.29 3.11
CA ARG A 88 -7.67 0.02 2.35
C ARG A 88 -8.03 1.49 2.43
N GLU A 89 -7.87 2.11 3.60
CA GLU A 89 -8.13 3.54 3.75
C GLU A 89 -7.21 4.39 2.86
N ILE A 90 -5.94 3.99 2.70
CA ILE A 90 -4.99 4.68 1.81
C ILE A 90 -5.34 4.38 0.36
N TYR A 91 -5.67 3.13 0.03
CA TYR A 91 -6.13 2.77 -1.31
C TYR A 91 -7.35 3.62 -1.72
N SER A 92 -8.38 3.70 -0.88
CA SER A 92 -9.57 4.52 -1.14
C SER A 92 -9.23 6.00 -1.22
N TRP A 93 -8.32 6.50 -0.36
CA TRP A 93 -7.85 7.88 -0.41
C TRP A 93 -7.16 8.21 -1.74
N LEU A 94 -6.34 7.30 -2.28
CA LEU A 94 -5.72 7.43 -3.60
C LEU A 94 -6.78 7.45 -4.71
N GLU A 95 -7.71 6.50 -4.66
CA GLU A 95 -8.76 6.33 -5.67
C GLU A 95 -9.61 7.60 -5.82
N GLU A 96 -10.09 8.17 -4.70
CA GLU A 96 -10.85 9.42 -4.66
C GLU A 96 -10.16 10.61 -5.36
N ARG A 97 -8.82 10.55 -5.44
CA ARG A 97 -7.95 11.60 -6.01
C ARG A 97 -7.52 11.27 -7.44
N GLY A 98 -8.05 10.20 -8.02
CA GLY A 98 -7.75 9.76 -9.39
C GLY A 98 -6.38 9.10 -9.52
N TRP A 99 -5.95 8.38 -8.49
CA TRP A 99 -4.69 7.63 -8.45
C TRP A 99 -4.93 6.17 -8.05
N TYR A 100 -4.01 5.29 -8.41
CA TYR A 100 -4.00 3.89 -7.98
C TYR A 100 -2.56 3.43 -7.72
N PRO A 101 -2.39 2.44 -6.83
CA PRO A 101 -1.09 1.84 -6.59
C PRO A 101 -0.77 0.68 -7.54
N GLU A 102 0.52 0.46 -7.77
CA GLU A 102 1.06 -0.64 -8.56
C GLU A 102 2.43 -1.05 -8.00
N TRP A 103 2.60 -2.31 -7.63
CA TRP A 103 3.89 -2.86 -7.23
C TRP A 103 4.72 -3.21 -8.46
N GLN A 104 5.96 -2.74 -8.50
CA GLN A 104 6.94 -3.23 -9.46
C GLN A 104 7.61 -4.51 -8.95
N ASP A 105 7.91 -4.52 -7.66
CA ASP A 105 8.50 -5.63 -6.93
C ASP A 105 8.11 -5.51 -5.45
N ARG A 106 8.60 -6.42 -4.60
CA ARG A 106 8.27 -6.45 -3.16
C ARG A 106 8.67 -5.20 -2.36
N VAL A 107 9.58 -4.38 -2.90
CA VAL A 107 10.13 -3.19 -2.24
C VAL A 107 9.63 -1.91 -2.90
N THR A 108 9.34 -1.92 -4.19
CA THR A 108 9.09 -0.72 -4.99
C THR A 108 7.60 -0.57 -5.31
N LEU A 109 6.98 0.46 -4.74
CA LEU A 109 5.58 0.82 -4.97
C LEU A 109 5.48 2.09 -5.82
N PHE A 110 4.76 2.00 -6.93
CA PHE A 110 4.37 3.15 -7.72
C PHE A 110 2.93 3.58 -7.43
N PHE A 111 2.69 4.88 -7.54
CA PHE A 111 1.37 5.48 -7.61
C PHE A 111 1.21 6.11 -8.98
N TRP A 112 0.19 5.68 -9.72
CA TRP A 112 -0.10 6.15 -11.07
C TRP A 112 -1.42 6.90 -11.11
N LYS A 113 -1.53 7.80 -12.08
CA LYS A 113 -2.78 8.49 -12.38
C LYS A 113 -3.73 7.52 -13.05
N ARG A 114 -4.99 7.50 -12.60
CA ARG A 114 -6.05 6.83 -13.35
C ARG A 114 -6.25 7.49 -14.71
N THR A 115 -6.20 6.66 -15.75
CA THR A 115 -6.58 6.92 -17.13
C THR A 115 -7.83 6.07 -17.47
N GLU A 116 -8.33 6.17 -18.70
CA GLU A 116 -9.46 5.35 -19.16
C GLU A 116 -9.12 3.86 -19.22
N ASP A 117 -7.84 3.52 -19.41
CA ASP A 117 -7.34 2.14 -19.51
C ASP A 117 -6.92 1.55 -18.15
N SER A 118 -6.93 2.35 -17.06
CA SER A 118 -6.43 1.90 -15.76
C SER A 118 -7.23 0.77 -15.13
N ASP A 119 -8.51 0.60 -15.47
CA ASP A 119 -9.33 -0.47 -14.90
C ASP A 119 -8.84 -1.86 -15.36
N GLU A 120 -8.43 -2.00 -16.63
CA GLU A 120 -7.84 -3.23 -17.14
C GLU A 120 -6.48 -3.50 -16.49
N GLU A 121 -5.62 -2.48 -16.38
CA GLU A 121 -4.31 -2.60 -15.73
C GLU A 121 -4.44 -2.98 -14.24
N ILE A 122 -5.39 -2.38 -13.53
CA ILE A 122 -5.66 -2.74 -12.12
C ILE A 122 -6.08 -4.21 -12.04
N ILE A 123 -6.94 -4.69 -12.94
CA ILE A 123 -7.36 -6.11 -12.94
C ILE A 123 -6.17 -7.04 -13.23
N GLU A 124 -5.35 -6.74 -14.23
CA GLU A 124 -4.16 -7.54 -14.56
C GLU A 124 -3.15 -7.58 -13.40
N ASN A 125 -2.98 -6.46 -12.71
CA ASN A 125 -2.16 -6.41 -11.49
C ASN A 125 -2.73 -7.30 -10.38
N PHE A 126 -4.07 -7.37 -10.22
CA PHE A 126 -4.73 -8.26 -9.24
C PHE A 126 -4.43 -9.71 -9.53
N GLU A 127 -4.56 -10.10 -10.79
CA GLU A 127 -4.32 -11.47 -11.23
C GLU A 127 -2.84 -11.87 -11.06
N THR A 128 -1.92 -10.97 -11.45
CA THR A 128 -0.47 -11.19 -11.32
C THR A 128 -0.06 -11.38 -9.86
N TYR A 129 -0.60 -10.55 -8.96
CA TYR A 129 -0.32 -10.67 -7.53
C TYR A 129 -0.86 -11.98 -6.94
N GLN A 130 -2.06 -12.40 -7.32
CA GLN A 130 -2.63 -13.66 -6.83
C GLN A 130 -1.78 -14.87 -7.27
N ILE A 131 -1.25 -14.85 -8.51
CA ILE A 131 -0.33 -15.89 -8.99
C ILE A 131 0.97 -15.89 -8.19
N TYR A 132 1.53 -14.71 -7.87
CA TYR A 132 2.75 -14.61 -7.07
C TYR A 132 2.57 -15.21 -5.67
N LEU A 133 1.48 -14.83 -4.98
CA LEU A 133 1.12 -15.37 -3.66
C LEU A 133 0.98 -16.90 -3.68
N ASP A 134 0.29 -17.44 -4.67
CA ASP A 134 0.04 -18.88 -4.78
C ASP A 134 1.33 -19.69 -5.01
N THR A 135 2.45 -19.04 -5.36
CA THR A 135 3.68 -19.70 -5.82
C THR A 135 4.95 -19.38 -5.01
N HIS A 136 4.92 -18.45 -4.07
CA HIS A 136 6.12 -18.00 -3.32
C HIS A 136 5.89 -17.99 -1.79
N GLU A 137 6.85 -18.48 -1.00
CA GLU A 137 6.89 -18.28 0.46
C GLU A 137 7.32 -16.84 0.78
N ILE A 138 6.63 -16.23 1.75
CA ILE A 138 6.87 -14.84 2.15
C ILE A 138 7.99 -14.78 3.21
N ASP A 139 9.16 -14.29 2.80
CA ASP A 139 10.34 -14.05 3.66
C ASP A 139 10.76 -12.56 3.60
N GLY A 140 10.06 -11.67 4.33
CA GLY A 140 10.18 -10.21 4.21
C GLY A 140 10.61 -9.43 5.47
N ILE A 141 10.38 -8.10 5.44
CA ILE A 141 10.82 -7.11 6.44
C ILE A 141 10.02 -7.14 7.75
N GLU A 142 9.12 -8.12 7.91
CA GLU A 142 8.19 -8.26 9.03
C GLU A 142 8.91 -8.22 10.37
N GLY A 143 10.14 -8.73 10.43
CA GLY A 143 10.99 -8.70 11.62
C GLY A 143 11.38 -7.29 12.09
N GLU A 144 11.66 -6.36 11.17
CA GLU A 144 11.99 -4.97 11.51
C GLU A 144 10.74 -4.16 11.86
N ILE A 145 9.61 -4.41 11.19
CA ILE A 145 8.30 -3.84 11.54
C ILE A 145 7.91 -4.27 12.96
N LEU A 146 8.01 -5.56 13.26
CA LEU A 146 7.76 -6.09 14.61
C LEU A 146 8.69 -5.47 15.65
N LYS A 147 9.94 -5.20 15.29
CA LYS A 147 10.90 -4.53 16.19
C LYS A 147 10.48 -3.08 16.47
N LYS A 148 10.10 -2.30 15.45
CA LYS A 148 9.59 -0.93 15.64
C LYS A 148 8.29 -0.89 16.46
N LEU A 149 7.39 -1.83 16.22
CA LEU A 149 6.16 -1.97 17.02
C LEU A 149 6.48 -2.30 18.48
N LYS A 150 7.47 -3.16 18.74
CA LYS A 150 7.95 -3.50 20.09
C LYS A 150 8.77 -2.40 20.76
N GLU A 151 9.40 -1.49 20.01
CA GLU A 151 10.10 -0.34 20.59
C GLU A 151 9.14 0.78 21.01
N ARG A 152 7.91 0.80 20.47
CA ARG A 152 6.85 1.74 20.86
C ARG A 152 6.07 1.33 22.12
N TYR A 153 6.17 0.06 22.56
CA TYR A 153 5.35 -0.53 23.62
C TYR A 153 6.15 -1.39 24.60
#